data_AF-A0A9P6AWN4-F1
#
_entry.id   AF-A0A9P6AWN4-F1
#
_cell.length_a   1.000
_cell.length_b   1.000
_cell.length_c   1.000
_cell.angle_alpha   90.00
_cell.angle_beta   90.00
_cell.angle_gamma   90.00
#
_symmetry.space_group_name_H-M   'P 1'
#
loop_
_entity.id
_entity.type
_entity.pdbx_description
1 polymer ?
#
loop_
_entity_poly.entity_id
_entity_poly.type
_entity_poly.pdbx_seq_one_letter_code
_entity_poly.pdbx_strand_id
1 'polypeptide(L)'
;GFTVIFLPKFHCELNFIEMCWGFAKWLYHKLPPSSAVEDIDLDFLSIFPIFSGLRFANSSLWYMDGYHHRLNGKEAAWVMKKYCGHHQIPADASLEVI
;
A
#
# COMPACT_ATOMS: atom_id res chain seq x y z
N GLY A 1 -18.50 -6.18 -21.55
CA GLY A 1 -18.68 -6.47 -20.11
C GLY A 1 -17.47 -5.96 -19.37
N PHE A 2 -17.59 -5.63 -18.09
CA PHE A 2 -16.49 -5.13 -17.26
C PHE A 2 -16.17 -6.13 -16.14
N THR A 3 -14.89 -6.33 -15.86
CA THR A 3 -14.43 -7.12 -14.71
C THR A 3 -14.37 -6.21 -13.49
N VAL A 4 -15.02 -6.62 -12.39
CA VAL A 4 -15.05 -5.86 -11.14
C VAL A 4 -14.38 -6.70 -10.04
N ILE A 5 -13.45 -6.07 -9.32
CA ILE A 5 -12.78 -6.67 -8.16
C ILE A 5 -13.48 -6.14 -6.91
N PHE A 6 -13.93 -7.05 -6.04
CA PHE A 6 -14.53 -6.68 -4.75
C PHE A 6 -13.46 -6.72 -3.66
N LEU A 7 -13.26 -5.58 -2.99
CA LEU A 7 -12.34 -5.47 -1.86
C LEU A 7 -13.12 -5.47 -0.55
N PRO A 8 -12.59 -6.10 0.52
CA PRO A 8 -13.18 -6.06 1.85
C PRO A 8 -13.34 -4.62 2.37
N LYS A 9 -14.45 -4.37 3.06
CA LYS A 9 -14.69 -3.07 3.71
C LYS A 9 -13.72 -2.89 4.87
N PHE A 10 -13.19 -1.68 5.04
CA PHE A 10 -12.24 -1.28 6.11
C PHE A 10 -10.81 -1.84 5.98
N HIS A 11 -10.46 -2.40 4.82
CA HIS A 11 -9.12 -2.87 4.51
C HIS A 11 -8.49 -2.01 3.41
N CYS A 12 -8.15 -0.76 3.74
CA CYS A 12 -7.61 0.19 2.75
C CYS A 12 -6.23 -0.23 2.23
N GLU A 13 -5.51 -1.05 3.00
CA GLU A 13 -4.27 -1.72 2.62
C GLU A 13 -4.43 -2.79 1.52
N LEU A 14 -5.66 -3.19 1.18
CA LEU A 14 -5.93 -4.04 0.02
C LEU A 14 -6.26 -3.24 -1.25
N ASN A 15 -6.43 -1.92 -1.12
CA ASN A 15 -6.71 -1.04 -2.23
C ASN A 15 -5.46 -0.20 -2.57
N PHE A 16 -4.71 -0.61 -3.58
CA PHE A 16 -3.46 0.06 -3.95
C PHE A 16 -3.63 1.56 -4.22
N ILE A 17 -4.80 2.00 -4.69
CA ILE A 17 -5.05 3.43 -4.96
C ILE A 17 -5.08 4.26 -3.66
N GLU A 18 -5.52 3.68 -2.54
CA GLU A 18 -5.51 4.36 -1.24
C GLU A 18 -4.08 4.57 -0.75
N MET A 19 -3.18 3.62 -1.01
CA MET A 19 -1.75 3.79 -0.72
C MET A 19 -1.11 4.86 -1.58
N CYS A 20 -1.46 4.91 -2.88
CA CYS A 20 -1.09 6.00 -3.77
C CYS A 20 -1.51 7.35 -3.18
N TRP A 21 -2.79 7.50 -2.80
CA TRP A 21 -3.28 8.74 -2.20
C TRP A 21 -2.59 9.08 -0.88
N GLY A 22 -2.31 8.10 -0.03
CA GLY A 22 -1.57 8.28 1.21
C GLY A 22 -0.16 8.83 0.99
N PHE A 23 0.58 8.26 0.04
CA PHE A 23 1.94 8.69 -0.28
C PHE A 23 1.96 10.05 -0.99
N ALA A 24 0.98 10.34 -1.87
CA ALA A 24 0.83 11.66 -2.49
C ALA A 24 0.59 12.76 -1.44
N LYS A 25 -0.31 12.52 -0.49
CA LYS A 25 -0.54 13.45 0.65
C LYS A 25 0.70 13.65 1.50
N TRP A 26 1.45 12.58 1.77
CA TRP A 26 2.71 12.67 2.52
C TRP A 26 3.74 13.55 1.78
N LEU A 27 3.91 13.36 0.48
CA LEU A 27 4.79 14.19 -0.36
C LEU A 27 4.34 15.65 -0.37
N TYR A 28 3.04 15.90 -0.53
CA TYR A 28 2.47 17.23 -0.47
C TYR A 28 2.80 17.96 0.84
N HIS A 29 2.68 17.28 1.99
CA HIS A 29 3.05 17.85 3.30
C HIS A 29 4.56 18.11 3.46
N LYS A 30 5.43 17.56 2.60
CA LYS A 30 6.87 17.84 2.60
C LYS A 30 7.25 19.05 1.75
N LEU A 31 6.37 19.47 0.85
CA LEU A 31 6.56 20.68 0.08
C LEU A 31 6.45 21.90 1.02
N PRO A 32 7.14 23.02 0.71
CA PRO A 32 6.86 24.28 1.38
C PRO A 32 5.35 24.58 1.27
N PRO A 33 4.75 25.21 2.29
CA PRO A 33 3.34 25.56 2.25
C PRO A 33 3.07 26.45 1.03
N SER A 34 2.52 25.87 -0.04
CA SER A 34 2.01 26.65 -1.17
C SER A 34 0.64 27.21 -0.78
N SER A 35 0.29 28.35 -1.36
CA SER A 35 -1.02 28.97 -1.14
C SER A 35 -2.14 28.36 -2.00
N ALA A 36 -1.82 27.46 -2.94
CA ALA A 36 -2.80 26.90 -3.87
C ALA A 36 -2.57 25.41 -4.16
N VAL A 37 -3.68 24.66 -4.21
CA VAL A 37 -3.75 23.25 -4.66
C VAL A 37 -3.39 23.12 -6.15
N GLU A 38 -3.43 24.22 -6.88
CA GLU A 38 -3.13 24.34 -8.32
C GLU A 38 -1.63 24.20 -8.62
N ASP A 39 -0.75 24.37 -7.63
CA ASP A 39 0.71 24.21 -7.78
C ASP A 39 1.17 22.74 -7.75
N ILE A 40 0.26 21.79 -7.55
CA ILE A 40 0.58 20.36 -7.71
C ILE A 40 0.69 20.10 -9.20
N ASP A 41 1.93 20.18 -9.71
CA ASP A 41 2.24 20.01 -11.12
C ASP A 41 1.61 18.73 -11.69
N LEU A 42 0.96 18.83 -12.85
CA LEU A 42 0.38 17.66 -13.54
C LEU A 42 1.43 16.58 -13.82
N ASP A 43 2.70 16.99 -13.92
CA ASP A 43 3.87 16.11 -14.02
C ASP A 43 4.10 15.28 -12.76
N PHE A 44 3.81 15.82 -11.58
CA PHE A 44 3.84 15.04 -10.34
C PHE A 44 2.78 13.93 -10.38
N LEU A 45 1.56 14.25 -10.79
CA LEU A 45 0.48 13.28 -10.89
C LEU A 45 0.69 12.24 -12.00
N SER A 46 1.44 12.56 -13.05
CA SER A 46 1.69 11.66 -14.19
C SER A 46 2.81 10.65 -13.91
N ILE A 47 3.85 11.04 -13.17
CA ILE A 47 4.99 10.18 -12.84
C ILE A 47 4.68 9.28 -11.64
N PHE A 48 3.87 9.77 -10.70
CA PHE A 48 3.61 9.14 -9.41
C PHE A 48 3.00 7.71 -9.51
N PRO A 49 1.98 7.44 -10.34
CA PRO A 49 1.39 6.11 -10.44
C PRO A 49 2.33 5.07 -11.07
N ILE A 50 3.30 5.51 -11.88
CA ILE A 50 4.19 4.61 -12.63
C ILE A 50 5.25 4.01 -11.69
N PHE A 51 5.93 4.85 -10.90
CA PHE A 51 6.94 4.36 -9.95
C PHE A 51 6.32 3.72 -8.71
N SER A 52 5.15 4.20 -8.29
CA SER A 52 4.54 3.80 -7.02
C SER A 52 3.49 2.70 -7.20
N GLY A 53 2.83 2.61 -8.36
CA GLY A 53 1.70 1.71 -8.61
C GLY A 53 2.08 0.25 -8.45
N LEU A 54 3.17 -0.21 -9.09
CA LEU A 54 3.64 -1.59 -8.96
C LEU A 54 4.05 -1.94 -7.52
N ARG A 55 4.71 -1.01 -6.83
CA ARG A 55 5.11 -1.18 -5.44
C ARG A 55 3.89 -1.32 -4.53
N PHE A 56 2.86 -0.48 -4.70
CA PHE A 56 1.65 -0.52 -3.88
C PHE A 56 0.71 -1.66 -4.24
N ALA A 57 0.65 -2.06 -5.51
CA ALA A 57 -0.04 -3.28 -5.93
C ALA A 57 0.60 -4.51 -5.28
N ASN A 58 1.92 -4.63 -5.34
CA ASN A 58 2.64 -5.69 -4.63
C ASN A 58 2.41 -5.61 -3.12
N SER A 59 2.46 -4.43 -2.52
CA SER A 59 2.17 -4.28 -1.08
C SER A 59 0.77 -4.79 -0.72
N SER A 60 -0.23 -4.52 -1.56
CA SER A 60 -1.61 -5.00 -1.36
C SER A 60 -1.71 -6.52 -1.45
N LEU A 61 -0.97 -7.15 -2.36
CA LEU A 61 -0.88 -8.61 -2.47
C LEU A 61 -0.27 -9.25 -1.22
N TRP A 62 0.70 -8.59 -0.59
CA TRP A 62 1.30 -9.10 0.64
C TRP A 62 0.38 -8.98 1.85
N TYR A 63 -0.37 -7.88 1.96
CA TYR A 63 -1.43 -7.80 2.96
C TYR A 63 -2.46 -8.91 2.75
N MET A 64 -2.83 -9.17 1.50
CA MET A 64 -3.74 -10.28 1.15
C MET A 64 -3.16 -11.64 1.58
N ASP A 65 -1.89 -11.90 1.29
CA ASP A 65 -1.19 -13.11 1.73
C ASP A 65 -1.14 -13.24 3.26
N GLY A 66 -0.86 -12.13 3.97
CA GLY A 66 -0.92 -12.08 5.43
C GLY A 66 -2.30 -12.43 5.97
N TYR A 67 -3.37 -11.92 5.35
CA TYR A 67 -4.74 -12.28 5.73
C TYR A 67 -5.08 -13.74 5.43
N HIS A 68 -4.55 -14.32 4.35
CA HIS A 68 -4.67 -15.76 4.08
C HIS A 68 -3.99 -16.60 5.18
N HIS A 69 -2.91 -16.09 5.78
CA HIS A 69 -2.23 -16.66 6.95
C HIS A 69 -2.89 -16.26 8.29
N ARG A 70 -4.10 -15.70 8.27
CA ARG A 70 -4.89 -15.27 9.44
C ARG A 70 -4.24 -14.17 10.29
N LEU A 71 -3.30 -13.42 9.73
CA LEU A 71 -2.71 -12.25 10.38
C LEU A 71 -3.71 -11.10 10.41
N ASN A 72 -3.70 -10.29 11.46
CA ASN A 72 -4.40 -9.01 11.47
C ASN A 72 -3.57 -7.92 10.77
N GLY A 73 -4.16 -6.74 10.53
CA GLY A 73 -3.47 -5.67 9.79
C GLY A 73 -2.16 -5.18 10.41
N LYS A 74 -2.04 -5.18 11.75
CA LYS A 74 -0.80 -4.78 12.43
C LYS A 74 0.28 -5.86 12.28
N GLU A 75 -0.12 -7.11 12.38
CA GLU A 75 0.74 -8.28 12.24
C GLU A 75 1.25 -8.40 10.80
N ALA A 76 0.36 -8.27 9.81
CA ALA A 76 0.72 -8.27 8.40
C ALA A 76 1.72 -7.14 8.08
N ALA A 77 1.50 -5.93 8.60
CA ALA A 77 2.43 -4.82 8.44
C ALA A 77 3.81 -5.11 9.05
N TRP A 78 3.87 -5.78 10.20
CA TRP A 78 5.12 -6.20 10.83
C TRP A 78 5.84 -7.28 10.01
N VAL A 79 5.12 -8.31 9.58
CA VAL A 79 5.66 -9.40 8.76
C VAL A 79 6.22 -8.86 7.45
N MET A 80 5.51 -7.96 6.77
CA MET A 80 6.00 -7.30 5.56
C MET A 80 7.30 -6.53 5.80
N LYS A 81 7.45 -5.88 6.96
CA LYS A 81 8.66 -5.17 7.32
C LYS A 81 9.83 -6.14 7.61
N LYS A 82 9.54 -7.28 8.25
CA LYS A 82 10.53 -8.29 8.61
C LYS A 82 11.03 -9.08 7.40
N TYR A 83 10.13 -9.50 6.51
CA TYR A 83 10.42 -10.39 5.38
C TYR A 83 10.55 -9.66 4.04
N CYS A 84 10.79 -8.34 4.05
CA CYS A 84 10.81 -7.52 2.84
C CYS A 84 11.78 -8.03 1.76
N GLY A 85 12.87 -8.73 2.12
CA GLY A 85 13.84 -9.29 1.17
C GLY A 85 13.51 -10.69 0.66
N HIS A 86 12.65 -11.45 1.33
CA HIS A 86 12.37 -12.85 0.99
C HIS A 86 11.18 -13.03 0.03
N HIS A 87 10.46 -11.94 -0.24
CA HIS A 87 9.34 -11.91 -1.17
C HIS A 87 8.20 -12.91 -0.90
N GLN A 88 8.18 -13.54 0.27
CA GLN A 88 7.20 -14.54 0.70
C GLN A 88 7.03 -14.47 2.22
N ILE A 89 5.81 -14.68 2.69
CA ILE A 89 5.52 -14.89 4.12
C ILE A 89 5.72 -16.38 4.42
N PRO A 90 6.67 -16.75 5.30
CA PRO A 90 6.81 -18.12 5.75
C PRO A 90 5.51 -18.63 6.41
N ALA A 91 5.15 -19.90 6.21
CA ALA A 91 3.92 -20.46 6.78
C ALA A 91 3.91 -20.41 8.33
N ASP A 92 5.09 -20.44 8.95
CA ASP A 92 5.32 -20.34 10.39
C ASP A 92 5.37 -18.89 10.90
N ALA A 93 5.38 -17.89 10.03
CA ALA A 93 5.46 -16.48 10.43
C ALA A 93 4.30 -16.07 11.36
N SER A 94 3.14 -16.71 11.25
CA SER A 94 2.00 -16.51 12.15
C SER A 94 2.27 -16.90 13.61
N LEU A 95 3.23 -17.80 13.87
CA LEU A 95 3.62 -18.22 15.22
C LEU A 95 4.59 -17.24 15.88
N GLU A 96 5.27 -16.41 15.09
CA GLU A 96 6.25 -15.45 15.59
C GLU A 96 5.64 -14.11 16.00
N VAL A 97 4.38 -13.88 15.67
CA VAL A 97 3.68 -12.65 16.00
C VAL A 97 2.99 -12.81 17.35
N ILE A 98 3.62 -12.28 18.41
CA ILE A 98 3.17 -12.29 19.82
C ILE A 98 2.79 -10.86 20.23
#